data_AF-A0AA49IMU1-F1
#
_entry.id   AF-A0AA49IMU1-F1
#
_cell.length_a   1.000
_cell.length_b   1.000
_cell.length_c   1.000
_cell.angle_alpha   90.00
_cell.angle_beta   90.00
_cell.angle_gamma   90.00
#
_symmetry.space_group_name_H-M   'P 1'
#
loop_
_entity.id
_entity.type
_entity.pdbx_description
1 polymer ?
#
loop_
_entity_poly.entity_id
_entity_poly.type
_entity_poly.pdbx_seq_one_letter_code
_entity_poly.pdbx_strand_id
1 'polypeptide(L)'
;MEISQIIKENRKMKNLSQEELAKKMHISRQSISKWETGKALPTTDQIILLSEIFDCSLDMLLKGDKKMEEKAKHEIDDKRTLKLIYKVGWGFIIPFLFTLKFILHLF
;
A
#
# COMPACT_ATOMS: atom_id res chain seq x y z
N MET A 1 5.58 -20.67 3.97
CA MET A 1 4.80 -20.52 2.72
C MET A 1 5.38 -19.33 1.98
N GLU A 2 5.51 -19.41 0.66
CA GLU A 2 5.90 -18.23 -0.11
C GLU A 2 4.67 -17.39 -0.45
N ILE A 3 4.85 -16.07 -0.51
CA ILE A 3 3.82 -15.10 -0.89
C ILE A 3 3.14 -15.44 -2.22
N SER A 4 3.88 -16.06 -3.16
CA SER A 4 3.38 -16.54 -4.45
C SER A 4 2.19 -17.51 -4.31
N GLN A 5 2.26 -18.45 -3.35
CA GLN A 5 1.18 -19.40 -3.07
C GLN A 5 0.02 -18.70 -2.37
N ILE A 6 0.31 -17.82 -1.41
CA ILE A 6 -0.73 -17.11 -0.65
C ILE A 6 -1.59 -16.26 -1.59
N ILE A 7 -0.99 -15.55 -2.56
CA ILE A 7 -1.71 -14.77 -3.57
C ILE A 7 -2.63 -15.69 -4.40
N LYS A 8 -2.08 -16.81 -4.88
CA LYS A 8 -2.81 -17.75 -5.74
C LYS A 8 -3.98 -18.40 -5.03
N GLU A 9 -3.79 -18.80 -3.77
CA GLU A 9 -4.82 -19.41 -2.92
C GLU A 9 -5.94 -18.41 -2.62
N ASN A 10 -5.61 -17.20 -2.16
CA ASN A 10 -6.61 -16.16 -1.86
C ASN A 10 -7.40 -15.74 -3.10
N ARG A 11 -6.73 -15.60 -4.25
CA ARG A 11 -7.42 -15.33 -5.52
C ARG A 11 -8.45 -16.42 -5.84
N LYS A 12 -8.07 -17.69 -5.71
CA LYS A 12 -8.96 -18.82 -5.96
C LYS A 12 -10.11 -18.87 -4.94
N MET A 13 -9.85 -18.61 -3.66
CA MET A 13 -10.89 -18.55 -2.63
C MET A 13 -11.93 -17.45 -2.90
N LYS A 14 -11.52 -16.33 -3.49
CA LYS A 14 -12.43 -15.26 -3.94
C LYS A 14 -13.05 -15.53 -5.32
N ASN A 15 -12.84 -16.71 -5.92
CA ASN A 15 -13.31 -17.09 -7.27
C ASN A 15 -12.90 -16.12 -8.38
N LEU A 16 -11.73 -15.48 -8.25
CA LEU A 16 -11.23 -14.54 -9.25
C LEU A 16 -10.31 -15.27 -10.24
N SER A 17 -10.40 -14.94 -11.52
CA SER A 17 -9.36 -15.20 -12.51
C SER A 17 -8.16 -14.27 -12.31
N GLN A 18 -7.00 -14.61 -12.89
CA GLN A 18 -5.84 -13.71 -12.88
C GLN A 18 -6.15 -12.36 -13.55
N GLU A 19 -7.02 -12.38 -14.57
CA GLU A 19 -7.46 -11.18 -15.29
C GLU A 19 -8.33 -10.28 -14.40
N GLU A 20 -9.27 -10.86 -13.65
CA GLU A 20 -10.13 -10.10 -12.73
C GLU A 20 -9.37 -9.51 -11.56
N LEU A 21 -8.41 -10.26 -10.99
CA LEU A 21 -7.53 -9.72 -9.96
C LEU A 21 -6.67 -8.57 -10.52
N ALA A 22 -6.12 -8.74 -11.72
CA ALA A 22 -5.34 -7.69 -12.38
C ALA A 22 -6.15 -6.41 -12.59
N LYS A 23 -7.42 -6.54 -13.01
CA LYS A 23 -8.36 -5.42 -13.15
C LYS A 23 -8.61 -4.70 -11.82
N LYS A 24 -8.87 -5.44 -10.74
CA LYS A 24 -9.06 -4.87 -9.39
C LYS A 24 -7.79 -4.17 -8.87
N MET A 25 -6.63 -4.69 -9.23
CA MET A 25 -5.32 -4.16 -8.85
C MET A 25 -4.83 -3.04 -9.79
N HIS A 26 -5.55 -2.73 -10.87
CA HIS A 26 -5.15 -1.79 -11.91
C HIS A 26 -3.75 -2.07 -12.51
N ILE A 27 -3.44 -3.34 -12.77
CA ILE A 27 -2.16 -3.79 -13.35
C ILE A 27 -2.39 -4.82 -14.47
N SER A 28 -1.31 -5.22 -15.13
CA SER A 28 -1.36 -6.26 -16.14
C SER A 28 -1.60 -7.66 -15.54
N ARG A 29 -2.31 -8.53 -16.27
CA ARG A 29 -2.45 -9.95 -15.92
C ARG A 29 -1.11 -10.68 -15.87
N GLN A 30 -0.13 -10.25 -16.68
CA GLN A 30 1.24 -10.77 -16.65
C GLN A 30 1.90 -10.52 -15.28
N SER A 31 1.63 -9.38 -14.63
CA SER A 31 2.13 -9.08 -13.29
C SER A 31 1.62 -10.10 -12.28
N ILE A 32 0.30 -10.37 -12.27
CA ILE A 32 -0.30 -11.40 -11.41
C ILE A 32 0.32 -12.78 -11.67
N SER A 33 0.49 -13.16 -12.94
CA SER A 33 1.11 -14.44 -13.30
C SER A 33 2.55 -14.55 -12.78
N LYS A 34 3.35 -13.48 -12.89
CA LYS A 34 4.72 -13.47 -12.35
C LYS A 34 4.74 -13.61 -10.83
N TRP A 35 3.80 -12.99 -10.10
CA TRP A 35 3.70 -13.12 -8.65
C TRP A 35 3.31 -14.53 -8.24
N GLU A 36 2.28 -15.12 -8.86
CA GLU A 36 1.82 -16.48 -8.54
C GLU A 36 2.82 -17.59 -8.93
N THR A 37 3.83 -17.26 -9.75
CA THR A 37 4.91 -18.17 -10.14
C THR A 37 6.24 -17.85 -9.48
N GLY A 38 6.30 -16.86 -8.58
CA GLY A 38 7.52 -16.45 -7.88
C GLY A 38 8.57 -15.77 -8.77
N LYS A 39 8.24 -15.45 -10.03
CA LYS A 39 9.15 -14.79 -10.98
C LYS A 39 9.34 -13.30 -10.70
N ALA A 40 8.44 -12.69 -9.94
CA ALA A 40 8.54 -11.33 -9.45
C ALA A 40 7.77 -11.22 -8.13
N LEU A 41 8.07 -10.16 -7.37
CA LEU A 41 7.39 -9.87 -6.12
C LEU A 41 6.54 -8.59 -6.26
N PRO A 42 5.39 -8.51 -5.57
CA PRO A 42 4.62 -7.28 -5.49
C PRO A 42 5.36 -6.23 -4.66
N THR A 43 5.10 -4.95 -4.94
CA THR A 43 5.57 -3.83 -4.12
C THR A 43 4.76 -3.72 -2.82
N THR A 44 5.25 -2.94 -1.87
CA THR A 44 4.55 -2.69 -0.60
C THR A 44 3.14 -2.15 -0.80
N ASP A 45 2.95 -1.19 -1.72
CA ASP A 45 1.62 -0.66 -2.05
C ASP A 45 0.69 -1.73 -2.64
N GLN A 46 1.24 -2.64 -3.44
CA GLN A 46 0.47 -3.75 -4.00
C GLN A 46 0.11 -4.78 -2.92
N ILE A 47 0.98 -5.02 -1.94
CA ILE A 47 0.70 -5.90 -0.81
C ILE A 47 -0.43 -5.32 0.05
N ILE A 48 -0.45 -4.00 0.27
CA ILE A 48 -1.54 -3.30 0.95
C ILE A 48 -2.85 -3.50 0.19
N LEU A 49 -2.86 -3.24 -1.12
CA LEU A 49 -4.07 -3.41 -1.92
C LEU A 49 -4.55 -4.87 -1.96
N LEU A 50 -3.62 -5.84 -2.01
CA LEU A 50 -3.98 -7.27 -1.92
C LEU A 50 -4.62 -7.60 -0.57
N SER A 51 -4.14 -7.01 0.52
CA SER A 51 -4.72 -7.21 1.86
C SER A 51 -6.17 -6.73 1.93
N GLU A 52 -6.48 -5.62 1.26
CA GLU A 52 -7.84 -5.07 1.16
C GLU A 52 -8.73 -5.94 0.26
N ILE A 53 -8.25 -6.37 -0.90
CA ILE A 53 -9.01 -7.22 -1.84
C ILE A 53 -9.29 -8.60 -1.26
N PHE A 54 -8.30 -9.18 -0.58
CA PHE A 54 -8.41 -10.51 0.00
C PHE A 54 -9.06 -10.51 1.38
N ASP A 55 -9.21 -9.36 2.02
CA ASP A 55 -9.73 -9.21 3.38
C ASP A 55 -8.89 -10.02 4.39
N CYS A 56 -7.57 -9.81 4.35
CA CYS A 56 -6.60 -10.49 5.21
C CYS A 56 -5.55 -9.52 5.74
N SER A 57 -4.85 -9.89 6.82
CA SER A 57 -3.81 -9.03 7.39
C SER A 57 -2.53 -9.05 6.55
N LEU A 58 -1.76 -7.96 6.58
CA LEU A 58 -0.44 -7.88 5.96
C LEU A 58 0.51 -8.96 6.49
N ASP A 59 0.47 -9.22 7.80
CA ASP A 59 1.27 -10.29 8.43
C ASP A 59 0.90 -11.67 7.88
N MET A 60 -0.34 -11.87 7.44
CA MET A 60 -0.76 -13.12 6.78
C MET A 60 -0.19 -13.24 5.37
N LEU A 61 -0.16 -12.15 4.59
CA LEU A 61 0.40 -12.14 3.23
C LEU A 61 1.93 -12.33 3.21
N LEU A 62 2.60 -11.83 4.24
CA LEU A 62 4.06 -11.87 4.37
C LEU A 62 4.56 -13.06 5.20
N LYS A 63 3.64 -13.92 5.67
CA LYS A 63 3.93 -15.01 6.61
C LYS A 63 4.86 -16.05 5.99
N GLY A 64 6.13 -15.99 6.36
CA GLY A 64 7.15 -16.93 5.89
C GLY A 64 8.40 -16.28 5.32
N ASP A 65 8.38 -14.97 5.04
CA ASP A 65 9.56 -14.22 4.60
C ASP A 65 9.83 -13.03 5.53
N LYS A 66 10.62 -13.29 6.58
CA LYS A 66 10.97 -12.29 7.61
C LYS A 66 11.64 -11.04 7.03
N LYS A 67 12.41 -11.18 5.94
CA LYS A 67 13.08 -10.03 5.32
C LYS A 67 12.10 -9.14 4.58
N MET A 68 11.09 -9.72 3.93
CA MET A 68 10.02 -8.93 3.30
C MET A 68 9.12 -8.27 4.34
N GLU A 69 8.84 -8.96 5.45
CA GLU A 69 8.04 -8.42 6.55
C GLU A 69 8.68 -7.17 7.16
N GLU A 70 9.98 -7.22 7.48
CA GLU A 70 10.71 -6.07 8.02
C GLU A 70 10.75 -4.88 7.05
N LYS A 71 11.04 -5.14 5.76
CA LYS A 71 11.07 -4.09 4.73
C LYS A 71 9.71 -3.42 4.53
N ALA A 72 8.64 -4.20 4.45
CA ALA A 72 7.29 -3.68 4.30
C ALA A 72 6.86 -2.88 5.53
N LYS A 73 7.19 -3.36 6.74
CA LYS A 73 6.92 -2.62 7.99
C LYS A 73 7.63 -1.27 8.01
N HIS A 74 8.92 -1.22 7.66
CA HIS A 74 9.68 0.03 7.59
C HIS A 74 9.12 1.00 6.56
N GLU A 75 8.83 0.54 5.33
CA GLU A 75 8.32 1.42 4.27
C GLU A 75 6.92 1.96 4.60
N ILE A 76 6.06 1.16 5.23
CA ILE A 76 4.73 1.61 5.69
C ILE A 76 4.86 2.64 6.81
N ASP A 77 5.76 2.43 7.76
CA ASP A 77 5.96 3.34 8.89
C ASP A 77 6.53 4.70 8.43
N ASP A 78 7.45 4.69 7.47
CA ASP A 78 7.98 5.90 6.82
C ASP A 78 6.85 6.68 6.13
N LYS A 79 6.00 6.00 5.34
CA LYS A 79 4.84 6.63 4.67
C LYS A 79 3.85 7.22 5.68
N ARG A 80 3.60 6.55 6.81
CA ARG A 80 2.72 7.05 7.88
C ARG A 80 3.32 8.30 8.54
N THR A 81 4.61 8.28 8.83
CA THR A 81 5.35 9.40 9.42
C THR A 81 5.30 10.62 8.50
N LEU A 82 5.59 10.44 7.20
CA LEU A 82 5.47 11.51 6.20
C LEU A 82 4.06 12.09 6.14
N LYS A 83 3.03 11.22 6.08
CA LYS A 83 1.63 11.66 6.03
C LYS A 83 1.23 12.49 7.25
N LEU A 84 1.74 12.15 8.44
CA LEU A 84 1.52 12.91 9.67
C LEU A 84 2.21 14.28 9.62
N ILE A 85 3.46 14.35 9.19
CA ILE A 85 4.23 15.61 9.10
C ILE A 85 3.51 16.59 8.16
N TYR A 86 3.11 16.14 6.96
CA TYR A 86 2.38 16.99 6.03
C TYR A 86 1.04 17.47 6.61
N LYS A 87 0.30 16.59 7.30
CA LYS A 87 -0.99 16.94 7.92
C LYS A 87 -0.84 17.97 9.03
N VAL A 88 0.17 17.81 9.90
CA VAL A 88 0.46 18.74 10.99
C VAL A 88 0.97 20.08 10.43
N GLY A 89 1.93 20.04 9.50
CA GLY A 89 2.50 21.24 8.89
C GLY A 89 1.46 22.13 8.23
N TRP A 90 0.54 21.55 7.44
CA TRP A 90 -0.53 22.29 6.77
C TRP A 90 -1.49 22.96 7.77
N GLY A 91 -1.72 22.33 8.92
CA GLY A 91 -2.52 22.87 10.01
C GLY A 91 -1.96 24.16 10.63
N PHE A 92 -0.63 24.37 10.58
CA PHE A 92 0.01 25.60 11.05
C PHE A 92 0.27 26.62 9.94
N ILE A 93 0.58 26.16 8.73
CA ILE A 93 0.91 27.02 7.60
C ILE A 93 -0.31 27.81 7.10
N ILE A 94 -1.49 27.18 6.98
CA ILE A 94 -2.69 27.87 6.48
C ILE A 94 -3.09 29.04 7.40
N PRO A 95 -3.25 28.87 8.74
CA PRO A 95 -3.61 29.98 9.63
C PRO A 95 -2.54 31.06 9.66
N PHE A 96 -1.26 30.69 9.59
CA PHE A 96 -0.16 31.65 9.56
C PHE A 96 -0.21 32.55 8.32
N LEU A 97 -0.43 31.98 7.14
CA LEU A 97 -0.57 32.77 5.90
C LEU A 97 -1.83 33.64 5.93
N PHE A 98 -2.93 33.12 6.48
CA PHE A 98 -4.17 33.88 6.63
C PHE A 98 -4.00 35.09 7.56
N THR A 99 -3.40 34.88 8.73
CA THR A 99 -3.13 35.94 9.71
C THR A 99 -2.14 36.97 9.16
N LEU A 100 -1.09 36.53 8.47
CA LEU A 100 -0.12 37.44 7.83
C LEU A 100 -0.79 38.31 6.75
N LYS A 101 -1.63 37.72 5.90
CA LYS A 101 -2.40 38.45 4.88
C LYS A 101 -3.38 39.45 5.50
N PHE A 102 -4.04 39.08 6.59
CA PHE A 102 -4.97 39.95 7.31
C PHE A 102 -4.28 41.19 7.88
N ILE A 103 -3.11 41.02 8.51
CA ILE A 103 -2.31 42.13 9.04
C ILE A 103 -1.88 43.07 7.92
N LEU A 104 -1.43 42.54 6.78
CA LEU A 104 -0.96 43.36 5.66
C LEU A 104 -2.08 44.18 4.99
N HIS A 105 -3.34 43.78 5.14
CA HIS A 105 -4.50 44.53 4.63
C HIS A 105 -4.94 45.66 5.56
N LEU A 106 -4.51 45.62 6.83
CA LEU A 106 -4.87 46.61 7.85
C LEU A 106 -3.94 47.84 7.83
N PHE A 107 -2.87 47.81 7.03
CA PHE A 107 -1.88 48.88 6.83
C PHE A 107 -1.84 49.29 5.36
#